data_AF-A0A7S1B9N1-F1
#
_entry.id   AF-A0A7S1B9N1-F1
#
_cell.length_a   1.000
_cell.length_b   1.000
_cell.length_c   1.000
_cell.angle_alpha   90.00
_cell.angle_beta   90.00
_cell.angle_gamma   90.00
#
_symmetry.space_group_name_H-M   'P 1'
#
loop_
_entity.id
_entity.type
_entity.pdbx_description
1 polymer ?
#
loop_
_entity_poly.entity_id
_entity_poly.type
_entity_poly.pdbx_seq_one_letter_code
_entity_poly.pdbx_strand_id
1 'polypeptide(L)'
;MIETTPSATSMFHRAFSQKLETDDRSPIVTFELPISGDSYGILLPNVGFWIQLIATVVVGGVFLSIISLAMHTFVVERRNTATAYLVGWGAVVPACILGPISILEFLDIRNLMLRFIIGCILPPITVYKCISTMYGTNPKEVEKSKKIFALFISSSQEIVFDPRTDEAAKATFSEVFSHLVKFLQYMMLNGIYFSWISAYEFHPFGVVAARDGYISSPSNIICLRQLANNFSIARKSEIMVHFVFFWRSAFAFGWPRTAASLTTFLPRQSCISCF
;
A
#
# COMPACT_ATOMS: atom_id res chain seq x y z
N MET A 1 7.26 -32.99 31.60
CA MET A 1 7.31 -31.57 31.18
C MET A 1 6.17 -31.39 30.18
N ILE A 2 5.11 -30.66 30.54
CA ILE A 2 3.98 -30.42 29.65
C ILE A 2 4.29 -29.13 28.89
N GLU A 3 4.65 -29.23 27.61
CA GLU A 3 4.72 -28.06 26.74
C GLU A 3 3.30 -27.51 26.57
N THR A 4 3.00 -26.42 27.27
CA THR A 4 1.77 -25.67 27.04
C THR A 4 1.81 -25.12 25.63
N THR A 5 0.90 -25.60 24.77
CA THR A 5 0.71 -25.06 23.43
C THR A 5 0.56 -23.54 23.50
N PRO A 6 1.38 -22.77 22.77
CA PRO A 6 1.31 -21.32 22.80
C PRO A 6 -0.10 -20.87 22.38
N SER A 7 -0.68 -19.93 23.14
CA SER A 7 -1.99 -19.36 22.81
C SER A 7 -1.93 -18.65 21.46
N ALA A 8 -3.02 -18.63 20.69
CA ALA A 8 -3.07 -17.97 19.39
C ALA A 8 -2.61 -16.49 19.45
N THR A 9 -2.93 -15.81 20.54
CA THR A 9 -2.50 -14.43 20.82
C THR A 9 -0.97 -14.32 20.93
N SER A 10 -0.30 -15.30 21.54
CA SER A 10 1.16 -15.32 21.64
C SER A 10 1.84 -15.58 20.30
N MET A 11 1.25 -16.41 19.43
CA MET A 11 1.76 -16.64 18.08
C MET A 11 1.60 -15.39 17.21
N PHE A 12 0.45 -14.72 17.29
CA PHE A 12 0.22 -13.45 16.61
C PHE A 12 1.22 -12.40 17.08
N HIS A 13 1.31 -12.16 18.39
CA HIS A 13 2.27 -11.21 18.94
C HIS A 13 3.70 -11.53 18.51
N ARG A 14 4.12 -12.80 18.53
CA ARG A 14 5.47 -13.20 18.09
C ARG A 14 5.71 -12.95 16.60
N ALA A 15 4.70 -13.15 15.76
CA ALA A 15 4.79 -12.88 14.32
C ALA A 15 4.91 -11.38 14.03
N PHE A 16 4.27 -10.51 14.81
CA PHE A 16 4.30 -9.05 14.64
C PHE A 16 5.42 -8.35 15.44
N SER A 17 5.89 -8.97 16.52
CA SER A 17 6.95 -8.45 17.38
C SER A 17 8.35 -8.79 16.90
N GLN A 18 8.50 -9.60 15.83
CA GLN A 18 9.79 -9.75 15.15
C GLN A 18 10.22 -8.38 14.63
N LYS A 19 11.00 -7.69 15.46
CA LYS A 19 11.73 -6.50 15.10
C LYS A 19 12.65 -6.89 13.95
N LEU A 20 12.34 -6.39 12.76
CA LEU A 20 13.28 -6.40 11.64
C LEU A 20 14.50 -5.49 11.87
N GLU A 21 14.68 -4.97 13.09
CA GLU A 21 15.84 -4.17 13.49
C GLU A 21 17.12 -5.02 13.52
N THR A 22 17.02 -6.31 13.90
CA THR A 22 18.14 -7.25 13.85
C THR A 22 17.78 -8.41 12.93
N ASP A 23 18.40 -8.42 11.76
CA ASP A 23 18.22 -9.46 10.77
C ASP A 23 19.27 -10.56 10.95
N ASP A 24 18.92 -11.59 11.73
CA ASP A 24 19.83 -12.69 12.06
C ASP A 24 19.98 -13.71 10.90
N ARG A 25 19.41 -13.43 9.72
CA ARG A 25 19.52 -14.32 8.56
C ARG A 25 20.95 -14.31 8.02
N SER A 26 21.49 -15.49 7.72
CA SER A 26 22.75 -15.62 6.98
C SER A 26 22.54 -15.36 5.48
N PRO A 27 23.46 -14.66 4.79
CA PRO A 27 23.39 -14.49 3.35
C PRO A 27 23.53 -15.83 2.62
N ILE A 28 22.76 -16.03 1.54
CA ILE A 28 22.87 -17.21 0.67
C ILE A 28 24.08 -17.09 -0.24
N VAL A 29 24.27 -15.89 -0.76
CA VAL A 29 25.32 -15.55 -1.72
C VAL A 29 25.98 -14.28 -1.23
N THR A 30 27.30 -14.30 -1.11
CA THR A 30 28.12 -13.13 -0.82
C THR A 30 28.97 -12.78 -2.04
N PHE A 31 29.16 -11.51 -2.31
CA PHE A 31 30.02 -11.01 -3.38
C PHE A 31 30.69 -9.70 -2.96
N GLU A 32 31.91 -9.47 -3.42
CA GLU A 32 32.66 -8.25 -3.14
C GLU A 32 32.56 -7.29 -4.34
N LEU A 33 32.30 -6.00 -4.12
CA LEU A 33 32.39 -5.03 -5.21
C LEU A 33 33.86 -4.62 -5.39
N PRO A 34 34.41 -4.72 -6.62
CA PRO A 34 35.82 -4.42 -6.88
C PRO A 34 36.19 -2.95 -6.66
N ILE A 35 35.20 -2.04 -6.61
CA ILE A 35 35.42 -0.60 -6.47
C ILE A 35 35.52 -0.16 -5.00
N SER A 36 34.72 -0.75 -4.10
CA SER A 36 34.72 -0.40 -2.68
C SER A 36 35.53 -1.37 -1.82
N GLY A 37 35.70 -2.62 -2.26
CA GLY A 37 36.25 -3.70 -1.43
C GLY A 37 35.29 -4.20 -0.36
N ASP A 38 34.04 -3.73 -0.36
CA ASP A 38 33.01 -4.16 0.58
C ASP A 38 32.37 -5.48 0.12
N SER A 39 32.07 -6.36 1.09
CA SER A 39 31.31 -7.59 0.88
C SER A 39 29.81 -7.35 1.05
N TYR A 40 29.03 -7.92 0.14
CA TYR A 40 27.58 -7.79 0.07
C TYR A 40 26.92 -9.16 0.04
N GLY A 41 25.78 -9.29 0.73
CA GLY A 41 25.05 -10.55 0.87
C GLY A 41 23.62 -10.46 0.35
N ILE A 42 23.17 -11.48 -0.39
CA ILE A 42 21.75 -11.66 -0.73
C ILE A 42 21.10 -12.55 0.33
N LEU A 43 20.11 -12.03 1.03
CA LEU A 43 19.38 -12.75 2.09
C LEU A 43 18.13 -13.46 1.52
N LEU A 44 17.76 -14.61 2.09
CA LEU A 44 16.49 -15.29 1.77
C LEU A 44 15.31 -14.43 2.20
N PRO A 45 14.21 -14.29 1.43
CA PRO A 45 13.04 -13.53 1.84
C PRO A 45 12.49 -13.94 3.23
N ASN A 46 12.18 -12.96 4.07
CA ASN A 46 11.66 -13.23 5.42
C ASN A 46 10.17 -13.63 5.33
N VAL A 47 9.84 -14.85 5.71
CA VAL A 47 8.46 -15.36 5.72
C VAL A 47 7.57 -14.56 6.68
N GLY A 48 8.11 -14.14 7.83
CA GLY A 48 7.39 -13.31 8.81
C GLY A 48 6.94 -11.98 8.21
N PHE A 49 7.81 -11.34 7.41
CA PHE A 49 7.45 -10.13 6.68
C PHE A 49 6.24 -10.35 5.75
N TRP A 50 6.20 -11.47 5.01
CA TRP A 50 5.09 -11.78 4.13
C TRP A 50 3.78 -12.01 4.87
N ILE A 51 3.82 -12.70 6.00
CA ILE A 51 2.64 -12.91 6.86
C ILE A 51 2.11 -11.57 7.37
N GLN A 52 3.00 -10.70 7.87
CA GLN A 52 2.63 -9.36 8.34
C GLN A 52 2.02 -8.52 7.21
N LEU A 53 2.57 -8.61 6.00
CA LEU A 53 2.07 -7.90 4.82
C LEU A 53 0.67 -8.38 4.42
N ILE A 54 0.44 -9.69 4.34
CA ILE A 54 -0.88 -10.26 4.02
C ILE A 54 -1.91 -9.83 5.07
N ALA A 55 -1.60 -9.98 6.35
CA ALA A 55 -2.49 -9.59 7.43
C ALA A 55 -2.82 -8.09 7.40
N THR A 56 -1.81 -7.26 7.17
CA THR A 56 -1.97 -5.81 6.97
C THR A 56 -2.93 -5.49 5.82
N VAL A 57 -2.76 -6.15 4.68
CA VAL A 57 -3.61 -5.91 3.50
C VAL A 57 -5.05 -6.35 3.76
N VAL A 58 -5.26 -7.46 4.47
CA VAL A 58 -6.60 -7.92 4.86
C VAL A 58 -7.26 -6.93 5.81
N VAL A 59 -6.59 -6.55 6.91
CA VAL A 59 -7.14 -5.59 7.88
C VAL A 59 -7.40 -4.24 7.23
N GLY A 60 -6.45 -3.73 6.44
CA GLY A 60 -6.62 -2.51 5.67
C GLY A 60 -7.76 -2.60 4.67
N GLY A 61 -7.96 -3.75 4.01
CA GLY A 61 -9.11 -4.01 3.14
C GLY A 61 -10.45 -3.90 3.85
N VAL A 62 -10.57 -4.53 5.02
CA VAL A 62 -11.79 -4.44 5.85
C VAL A 62 -12.04 -3.00 6.29
N PHE A 63 -11.02 -2.32 6.81
CA PHE A 63 -11.13 -0.92 7.22
C PHE A 63 -11.61 -0.02 6.09
N LEU A 64 -10.98 -0.08 4.91
CA LEU A 64 -11.40 0.72 3.76
C LEU A 64 -12.81 0.38 3.26
N SER A 65 -13.23 -0.87 3.39
CA SER A 65 -14.59 -1.28 3.02
C SER A 65 -15.62 -0.63 3.95
N ILE A 66 -15.36 -0.58 5.26
CA ILE A 66 -16.20 0.10 6.25
C ILE A 66 -16.27 1.61 5.94
N ILE A 67 -15.11 2.24 5.74
CA ILE A 67 -15.03 3.67 5.37
C ILE A 67 -15.80 3.95 4.08
N SER A 68 -15.67 3.09 3.06
CA SER A 68 -16.38 3.27 1.80
C SER A 68 -17.90 3.15 1.96
N LEU A 69 -18.39 2.21 2.77
CA LEU A 69 -19.82 2.08 3.06
C LEU A 69 -20.36 3.32 3.78
N ALA A 70 -19.59 3.89 4.71
CA ALA A 70 -19.92 5.14 5.39
C ALA A 70 -19.94 6.32 4.40
N MET A 71 -18.93 6.44 3.54
CA MET A 71 -18.86 7.46 2.49
C MET A 71 -20.07 7.37 1.54
N HIS A 72 -20.43 6.17 1.09
CA HIS A 72 -21.57 6.01 0.19
C HIS A 72 -22.88 6.45 0.87
N THR A 73 -23.13 5.94 2.09
CA THR A 73 -24.40 6.17 2.79
C THR A 73 -24.57 7.60 3.30
N PHE A 74 -23.49 8.23 3.79
CA PHE A 74 -23.60 9.57 4.40
C PHE A 74 -23.17 10.71 3.49
N VAL A 75 -22.28 10.46 2.51
CA VAL A 75 -21.75 11.50 1.61
C VAL A 75 -22.41 11.41 0.23
N VAL A 76 -22.41 10.24 -0.41
CA VAL A 76 -22.94 10.09 -1.78
C VAL A 76 -24.46 10.26 -1.81
N GLU A 77 -25.20 9.52 -0.98
CA GLU A 77 -26.68 9.59 -0.94
C GLU A 77 -27.22 10.97 -0.52
N ARG A 78 -26.39 11.79 0.13
CA ARG A 78 -26.76 13.13 0.64
C ARG A 78 -25.89 14.24 0.05
N ARG A 79 -25.32 14.03 -1.14
CA ARG A 79 -24.41 14.99 -1.78
C ARG A 79 -25.05 16.37 -1.91
N ASN A 80 -24.21 17.42 -1.87
CA ASN A 80 -24.60 18.83 -1.91
C ASN A 80 -25.41 19.31 -0.70
N THR A 81 -25.46 18.54 0.39
CA THR A 81 -26.03 19.00 1.67
C THR A 81 -24.93 19.37 2.66
N ALA A 82 -25.20 20.33 3.54
CA ALA A 82 -24.28 20.70 4.62
C ALA A 82 -23.91 19.49 5.50
N THR A 83 -24.86 18.58 5.73
CA THR A 83 -24.66 17.35 6.48
C THR A 83 -23.61 16.44 5.86
N ALA A 84 -23.60 16.28 4.53
CA ALA A 84 -22.60 15.44 3.86
C ALA A 84 -21.18 16.01 4.01
N TYR A 85 -21.00 17.32 3.89
CA TYR A 85 -19.70 17.96 4.11
C TYR A 85 -19.27 17.90 5.57
N LEU A 86 -20.19 18.07 6.51
CA LEU A 86 -19.91 17.96 7.94
C LEU A 86 -19.50 16.54 8.33
N VAL A 87 -20.16 15.51 7.79
CA VAL A 87 -19.77 14.11 8.02
C VAL A 87 -18.45 13.79 7.33
N GLY A 88 -18.27 14.23 6.09
CA GLY A 88 -17.05 13.98 5.33
C GLY A 88 -15.81 14.59 5.99
N TRP A 89 -15.81 15.89 6.26
CA TRP A 89 -14.69 16.57 6.91
C TRP A 89 -14.59 16.31 8.41
N GLY A 90 -15.71 16.18 9.11
CA GLY A 90 -15.75 16.07 10.57
C GLY A 90 -15.58 14.65 11.12
N ALA A 91 -15.91 13.61 10.32
CA ALA A 91 -15.81 12.22 10.77
C ALA A 91 -14.97 11.35 9.82
N VAL A 92 -15.28 11.34 8.52
CA VAL A 92 -14.65 10.40 7.58
C VAL A 92 -13.17 10.73 7.36
N VAL A 93 -12.83 11.99 7.06
CA VAL A 93 -11.43 12.41 6.85
C VAL A 93 -10.56 12.16 8.10
N PRO A 94 -10.98 12.56 9.31
CA PRO A 94 -10.27 12.19 10.54
C PRO A 94 -10.11 10.68 10.72
N ALA A 95 -11.15 9.89 10.43
CA ALA A 95 -11.06 8.43 10.50
C ALA A 95 -10.06 7.86 9.47
N CYS A 96 -10.00 8.41 8.26
CA CYS A 96 -9.00 8.02 7.24
C CYS A 96 -7.56 8.34 7.68
N ILE A 97 -7.35 9.37 8.49
CA ILE A 97 -6.02 9.76 9.00
C ILE A 97 -5.64 8.95 10.24
N LEU A 98 -6.53 8.92 11.24
CA LEU A 98 -6.26 8.32 12.55
C LEU A 98 -6.47 6.80 12.57
N GLY A 99 -7.38 6.27 11.74
CA GLY A 99 -7.70 4.86 11.69
C GLY A 99 -6.50 3.99 11.33
N PRO A 100 -5.76 4.27 10.24
CA PRO A 100 -4.56 3.52 9.89
C PRO A 100 -3.48 3.54 10.99
N ILE A 101 -3.31 4.67 11.67
CA ILE A 101 -2.37 4.80 12.81
C ILE A 101 -2.83 3.93 13.99
N SER A 102 -4.12 3.99 14.32
CA SER A 102 -4.71 3.18 15.40
C SER A 102 -4.59 1.68 15.12
N ILE A 103 -4.75 1.26 13.85
CA ILE A 103 -4.55 -0.12 13.41
C ILE A 103 -3.09 -0.56 13.59
N LEU A 104 -2.13 0.30 13.25
CA LEU A 104 -0.70 0.02 13.43
C LEU A 104 -0.34 -0.22 14.89
N GLU A 105 -0.85 0.63 15.79
CA GLU A 105 -0.63 0.52 17.24
C GLU A 105 -1.32 -0.70 17.83
N PHE A 106 -2.58 -0.95 17.45
CA PHE A 106 -3.36 -2.09 17.94
C PHE A 106 -2.74 -3.43 17.55
N LEU A 107 -2.20 -3.54 16.33
CA LEU A 107 -1.55 -4.77 15.85
C LEU A 107 -0.07 -4.88 16.29
N ASP A 108 0.47 -3.91 17.03
CA ASP A 108 1.90 -3.74 17.34
C ASP A 108 2.79 -4.01 16.11
N ILE A 109 2.40 -3.47 14.95
CA ILE A 109 3.21 -3.62 13.72
C ILE A 109 4.46 -2.78 13.92
N ARG A 110 5.61 -3.41 14.12
CA ARG A 110 6.92 -2.70 14.28
C ARG A 110 7.70 -2.54 12.99
N ASN A 111 7.27 -3.21 11.93
CA ASN A 111 7.89 -3.11 10.62
C ASN A 111 7.78 -1.67 10.08
N LEU A 112 8.92 -0.97 10.00
CA LEU A 112 9.00 0.42 9.56
C LEU A 112 8.38 0.65 8.18
N MET A 113 8.55 -0.32 7.29
CA MET A 113 8.05 -0.23 5.93
C MET A 113 6.52 -0.40 5.88
N LEU A 114 5.94 -1.32 6.65
CA LEU A 114 4.47 -1.40 6.79
C LEU A 114 3.90 -0.16 7.47
N ARG A 115 4.57 0.37 8.50
CA ARG A 115 4.22 1.65 9.13
C ARG A 115 4.21 2.79 8.13
N PHE A 116 5.20 2.85 7.24
CA PHE A 116 5.27 3.87 6.20
C PHE A 116 4.09 3.76 5.22
N ILE A 117 3.74 2.56 4.73
CA ILE A 117 2.58 2.40 3.83
C ILE A 117 1.29 2.82 4.53
N ILE A 118 1.02 2.24 5.70
CA ILE A 118 -0.27 2.38 6.36
C ILE A 118 -0.39 3.78 6.95
N GLY A 119 0.69 4.33 7.53
CA GLY A 119 0.68 5.63 8.20
C GLY A 119 0.93 6.81 7.28
N CYS A 120 1.67 6.66 6.18
CA CYS A 120 2.04 7.79 5.31
C CYS A 120 1.36 7.74 3.94
N ILE A 121 1.20 6.56 3.32
CA ILE A 121 0.69 6.46 1.95
C ILE A 121 -0.83 6.30 1.92
N LEU A 122 -1.38 5.45 2.77
CA LEU A 122 -2.81 5.13 2.76
C LEU A 122 -3.71 6.34 3.15
N PRO A 123 -3.37 7.16 4.16
CA PRO A 123 -4.19 8.30 4.55
C PRO A 123 -4.39 9.33 3.43
N PRO A 124 -3.35 9.87 2.75
CA PRO A 124 -3.58 10.86 1.70
C PRO A 124 -4.38 10.30 0.53
N ILE A 125 -4.19 9.03 0.15
CA ILE A 125 -4.99 8.38 -0.90
C ILE A 125 -6.47 8.33 -0.50
N THR A 126 -6.77 7.91 0.73
CA THR A 126 -8.15 7.76 1.21
C THR A 126 -8.83 9.10 1.46
N VAL A 127 -8.10 10.09 1.96
CA VAL A 127 -8.56 11.48 2.08
C VAL A 127 -8.86 12.07 0.71
N TYR A 128 -7.98 11.89 -0.28
CA TYR A 128 -8.22 12.34 -1.65
C TYR A 128 -9.49 11.71 -2.23
N LYS A 129 -9.68 10.40 -2.07
CA LYS A 129 -10.91 9.71 -2.50
C LYS A 129 -12.15 10.22 -1.77
N CYS A 130 -12.04 10.52 -0.47
CA CYS A 130 -13.12 11.14 0.29
C CYS A 130 -13.50 12.52 -0.24
N ILE A 131 -12.50 13.36 -0.51
CA ILE A 131 -12.69 14.69 -1.12
C ILE A 131 -13.35 14.54 -2.50
N SER A 132 -12.81 13.69 -3.37
CA SER A 132 -13.38 13.43 -4.69
C SER A 132 -14.86 12.99 -4.60
N THR A 133 -15.20 12.18 -3.59
CA THR A 133 -16.57 11.76 -3.32
C THR A 133 -17.47 12.89 -2.84
N MET A 134 -16.98 13.77 -1.97
CA MET A 134 -17.74 14.93 -1.48
C MET A 134 -18.07 15.92 -2.61
N TYR A 135 -17.10 16.18 -3.49
CA TYR A 135 -17.24 17.12 -4.59
C TYR A 135 -17.81 16.50 -5.88
N GLY A 136 -18.08 15.19 -5.88
CA GLY A 136 -18.70 14.50 -7.01
C GLY A 136 -17.82 14.41 -8.25
N THR A 137 -16.50 14.34 -8.07
CA THR A 137 -15.53 14.16 -9.17
C THR A 137 -15.26 12.70 -9.52
N ASN A 138 -15.91 11.76 -8.81
CA ASN A 138 -15.86 10.35 -9.17
C ASN A 138 -16.70 10.06 -10.43
N PRO A 139 -16.39 8.99 -11.18
CA PRO A 139 -17.27 8.47 -12.22
C PRO A 139 -18.68 8.18 -11.67
N LYS A 140 -19.74 8.54 -12.40
CA LYS A 140 -21.12 8.35 -11.91
C LYS A 140 -21.49 6.87 -11.81
N GLU A 141 -20.85 6.05 -12.61
CA GLU A 141 -21.05 4.61 -12.75
C GLU A 141 -20.67 3.87 -11.46
N VAL A 142 -19.60 4.31 -10.77
CA VAL A 142 -19.15 3.67 -9.52
C VAL A 142 -20.11 3.94 -8.35
N GLU A 143 -20.91 5.00 -8.43
CA GLU A 143 -21.78 5.44 -7.33
C GLU A 143 -23.15 4.74 -7.34
N LYS A 144 -23.53 4.12 -8.47
CA LYS A 144 -24.81 3.43 -8.65
C LYS A 144 -24.99 2.23 -7.72
N SER A 145 -23.88 1.62 -7.28
CA SER A 145 -23.91 0.42 -6.43
C SER A 145 -22.93 0.54 -5.27
N LYS A 146 -23.41 0.30 -4.04
CA LYS A 146 -22.58 0.26 -2.83
C LYS A 146 -21.40 -0.69 -2.96
N LYS A 147 -21.58 -1.82 -3.65
CA LYS A 147 -20.54 -2.82 -3.85
C LYS A 147 -19.44 -2.33 -4.80
N ILE A 148 -19.83 -1.71 -5.92
CA ILE A 148 -18.88 -1.15 -6.89
C ILE A 148 -18.17 0.04 -6.27
N PHE A 149 -18.87 0.87 -5.50
CA PHE A 149 -18.28 1.97 -4.76
C PHE A 149 -17.28 1.49 -3.70
N ALA A 150 -17.64 0.45 -2.92
CA ALA A 150 -16.73 -0.21 -1.98
C ALA A 150 -15.46 -0.71 -2.66
N LEU A 151 -15.60 -1.37 -3.81
CA LEU A 151 -14.46 -1.77 -4.62
C LEU A 151 -13.67 -0.58 -5.15
N PHE A 152 -14.31 0.50 -5.61
CA PHE A 152 -13.63 1.69 -6.13
C PHE A 152 -12.82 2.42 -5.06
N ILE A 153 -13.36 2.55 -3.84
CA ILE A 153 -12.64 3.22 -2.74
C ILE A 153 -11.54 2.30 -2.20
N SER A 154 -11.82 1.02 -2.04
CA SER A 154 -10.82 0.06 -1.57
C SER A 154 -9.79 -0.28 -2.64
N SER A 155 -10.06 -0.24 -3.93
CA SER A 155 -9.08 -0.52 -4.98
C SER A 155 -8.45 0.76 -5.49
N SER A 156 -7.15 0.78 -5.73
CA SER A 156 -6.53 1.93 -6.42
C SER A 156 -6.45 1.76 -7.92
N GLN A 157 -6.98 0.66 -8.44
CA GLN A 157 -7.07 0.45 -9.87
C GLN A 157 -8.36 1.04 -10.41
N GLU A 158 -8.29 1.57 -11.61
CA GLU A 158 -9.44 2.04 -12.35
C GLU A 158 -10.34 0.85 -12.73
N ILE A 159 -11.63 0.98 -12.44
CA ILE A 159 -12.64 0.00 -12.86
C ILE A 159 -12.98 0.29 -14.32
N VAL A 160 -12.86 -0.72 -15.18
CA VAL A 160 -13.23 -0.60 -16.59
C VAL A 160 -14.71 -0.89 -16.74
N PHE A 161 -15.44 0.08 -17.30
CA PHE A 161 -16.83 -0.08 -17.68
C PHE A 161 -16.93 -0.41 -19.17
N ASP A 162 -17.82 -1.33 -19.52
CA ASP A 162 -18.13 -1.63 -20.91
C ASP A 162 -18.99 -0.49 -21.48
N PRO A 163 -18.56 0.18 -22.57
CA PRO A 163 -19.30 1.32 -23.12
C PRO A 163 -20.69 0.97 -23.66
N ARG A 164 -20.99 -0.31 -23.89
CA ARG A 164 -22.29 -0.75 -24.43
C ARG A 164 -23.30 -1.04 -23.33
N THR A 165 -22.88 -1.67 -22.24
CA THR A 165 -23.77 -2.10 -21.17
C THR A 165 -23.76 -1.14 -19.98
N ASP A 166 -22.77 -0.24 -19.90
CA ASP A 166 -22.51 0.62 -18.74
C ASP A 166 -22.32 -0.18 -17.44
N GLU A 167 -22.03 -1.48 -17.58
CA GLU A 167 -21.68 -2.36 -16.49
C GLU A 167 -20.16 -2.48 -16.38
N ALA A 168 -19.72 -2.72 -15.17
CA ALA A 168 -18.32 -2.96 -14.90
C ALA A 168 -17.91 -4.29 -15.59
N ALA A 169 -17.00 -4.22 -16.57
CA ALA A 169 -16.58 -5.37 -17.38
C ALA A 169 -16.13 -6.50 -16.46
N LYS A 170 -16.41 -7.78 -16.68
CA LYS A 170 -15.97 -8.85 -15.75
C LYS A 170 -14.57 -9.34 -16.10
N ALA A 171 -13.72 -9.56 -15.10
CA ALA A 171 -12.41 -10.17 -15.31
C ALA A 171 -12.55 -11.67 -15.64
N THR A 172 -11.81 -12.15 -16.64
CA THR A 172 -11.76 -13.60 -16.94
C THR A 172 -10.86 -14.33 -15.95
N PHE A 173 -11.09 -15.64 -15.72
CA PHE A 173 -10.22 -16.45 -14.85
C PHE A 173 -8.75 -16.38 -15.30
N SER A 174 -8.53 -16.45 -16.62
CA SER A 174 -7.20 -16.39 -17.22
C SER A 174 -6.49 -15.08 -16.92
N GLU A 175 -7.21 -13.95 -16.95
CA GLU A 175 -6.66 -12.65 -16.55
C GLU A 175 -6.34 -12.60 -15.07
N VAL A 176 -7.26 -13.05 -14.21
CA VAL A 176 -7.04 -13.07 -12.76
C VAL A 176 -5.82 -13.93 -12.42
N PHE A 177 -5.68 -15.10 -13.06
CA PHE A 177 -4.55 -15.99 -12.86
C PHE A 177 -3.24 -15.41 -13.41
N SER A 178 -3.24 -14.91 -14.65
CA SER A 178 -2.09 -14.22 -15.26
C SER A 178 -1.63 -13.05 -14.39
N HIS A 179 -2.60 -12.33 -13.84
CA HIS A 179 -2.33 -11.30 -12.88
C HIS A 179 -1.69 -11.89 -11.61
N LEU A 180 -2.34 -12.83 -10.93
CA LEU A 180 -1.79 -13.46 -9.73
C LEU A 180 -0.34 -13.95 -9.92
N VAL A 181 -0.01 -14.52 -11.08
CA VAL A 181 1.38 -14.91 -11.41
C VAL A 181 2.32 -13.71 -11.47
N LYS A 182 1.97 -12.65 -12.22
CA LYS A 182 2.76 -11.41 -12.27
C LYS A 182 2.98 -10.83 -10.87
N PHE A 183 1.97 -10.92 -10.02
CA PHE A 183 2.07 -10.50 -8.64
C PHE A 183 3.01 -11.32 -7.80
N LEU A 184 2.95 -12.63 -7.89
CA LEU A 184 3.92 -13.51 -7.22
C LEU A 184 5.34 -13.24 -7.73
N GLN A 185 5.51 -12.89 -9.01
CA GLN A 185 6.80 -12.45 -9.55
C GLN A 185 7.25 -11.11 -8.93
N TYR A 186 6.37 -10.10 -8.88
CA TYR A 186 6.67 -8.81 -8.25
C TYR A 186 6.92 -8.95 -6.75
N MET A 187 6.23 -9.87 -6.07
CA MET A 187 6.50 -10.28 -4.69
C MET A 187 7.93 -10.77 -4.54
N MET A 188 8.33 -11.76 -5.34
CA MET A 188 9.68 -12.32 -5.24
C MET A 188 10.75 -11.26 -5.56
N LEU A 189 10.56 -10.47 -6.61
CA LEU A 189 11.47 -9.39 -6.97
C LEU A 189 11.58 -8.33 -5.85
N ASN A 190 10.45 -7.94 -5.26
CA ASN A 190 10.45 -7.10 -4.07
C ASN A 190 11.22 -7.77 -2.93
N GLY A 191 10.92 -9.03 -2.59
CA GLY A 191 11.60 -9.74 -1.51
C GLY A 191 13.13 -9.76 -1.68
N ILE A 192 13.61 -9.95 -2.91
CA ILE A 192 15.04 -9.89 -3.25
C ILE A 192 15.57 -8.47 -3.08
N TYR A 193 14.89 -7.47 -3.64
CA TYR A 193 15.28 -6.06 -3.54
C TYR A 193 15.32 -5.59 -2.08
N PHE A 194 14.35 -6.01 -1.27
CA PHE A 194 14.29 -5.77 0.17
C PHE A 194 15.45 -6.38 0.91
N SER A 195 15.75 -7.65 0.59
CA SER A 195 16.85 -8.40 1.19
C SER A 195 18.21 -7.78 0.83
N TRP A 196 18.33 -7.22 -0.38
CA TRP A 196 19.51 -6.48 -0.79
C TRP A 196 19.65 -5.17 -0.03
N ILE A 197 18.58 -4.36 0.08
CA ILE A 197 18.65 -3.06 0.76
C ILE A 197 18.77 -3.19 2.28
N SER A 198 18.13 -4.20 2.89
CA SER A 198 18.19 -4.40 4.34
C SER A 198 19.60 -4.65 4.84
N ALA A 199 20.47 -5.25 4.01
CA ALA A 199 21.89 -5.42 4.32
C ALA A 199 22.64 -4.08 4.54
N TYR A 200 22.05 -2.95 4.15
CA TYR A 200 22.67 -1.60 4.25
C TYR A 200 22.01 -0.70 5.28
N GLU A 201 21.18 -1.24 6.18
CA GLU A 201 20.37 -0.42 7.10
C GLU A 201 19.54 0.65 6.35
N PHE A 202 19.18 0.40 5.09
CA PHE A 202 18.49 1.35 4.20
C PHE A 202 19.30 2.59 3.78
N HIS A 203 20.62 2.54 3.87
CA HIS A 203 21.54 3.62 3.49
C HIS A 203 22.60 3.16 2.46
N PRO A 204 22.18 2.74 1.24
CA PRO A 204 23.11 2.23 0.23
C PRO A 204 24.18 3.24 -0.23
N PHE A 205 23.94 4.55 -0.04
CA PHE A 205 24.88 5.62 -0.38
C PHE A 205 25.60 6.21 0.86
N GLY A 206 25.53 5.49 1.99
CA GLY A 206 26.05 5.88 3.30
C GLY A 206 25.14 6.88 4.03
N VAL A 207 25.42 7.05 5.33
CA VAL A 207 24.81 8.08 6.17
C VAL A 207 25.84 9.21 6.33
N VAL A 208 25.45 10.45 6.02
CA VAL A 208 26.18 11.61 6.54
C VAL A 208 25.78 11.75 8.01
N ALA A 209 26.42 10.96 8.87
CA ALA A 209 26.32 10.92 10.34
C ALA A 209 25.05 11.54 10.95
N ALA A 210 23.94 10.81 10.93
CA ALA A 210 22.71 11.15 11.66
C ALA A 210 22.65 10.48 13.04
N ARG A 211 23.81 10.14 13.64
CA ARG A 211 23.82 9.27 14.81
C ARG A 211 23.34 9.97 16.09
N ASP A 212 23.45 11.30 16.20
CA ASP A 212 23.02 12.00 17.42
C ASP A 212 22.53 13.43 17.10
N GLY A 213 21.20 13.64 16.94
CA GLY A 213 20.57 14.97 17.07
C GLY A 213 20.27 15.81 15.81
N TYR A 214 20.27 15.22 14.61
CA TYR A 214 20.30 15.97 13.33
C TYR A 214 18.94 16.28 12.66
N ILE A 215 17.96 16.81 13.40
CA ILE A 215 16.87 17.62 12.81
C ILE A 215 17.20 19.12 12.93
N SER A 216 18.49 19.49 12.94
CA SER A 216 18.90 20.88 13.19
C SER A 216 19.00 21.73 11.91
N SER A 217 19.12 21.13 10.72
CA SER A 217 19.17 21.90 9.46
C SER A 217 18.40 21.24 8.30
N PRO A 218 17.44 21.96 7.68
CA PRO A 218 16.74 21.52 6.47
C PRO A 218 17.65 21.18 5.29
N SER A 219 18.87 21.74 5.24
CA SER A 219 19.82 21.48 4.15
C SER A 219 20.25 20.01 4.06
N ASN A 220 20.26 19.28 5.19
CA ASN A 220 20.62 17.87 5.21
C ASN A 220 19.54 16.98 4.59
N ILE A 221 18.28 17.45 4.58
CA ILE A 221 17.17 16.77 3.90
C ILE A 221 17.37 16.82 2.38
N ILE A 222 18.03 17.87 1.87
CA ILE A 222 18.21 18.15 0.44
C ILE A 222 19.56 17.61 -0.09
N CYS A 223 20.44 17.07 0.76
CA CYS A 223 21.70 16.48 0.32
C CYS A 223 21.46 15.38 -0.73
N LEU A 224 22.20 15.38 -1.84
CA LEU A 224 22.01 14.42 -2.94
C LEU A 224 22.04 12.96 -2.48
N ARG A 225 22.89 12.63 -1.48
CA ARG A 225 22.96 11.29 -0.89
C ARG A 225 21.69 10.92 -0.12
N GLN A 226 21.18 11.86 0.68
CA GLN A 226 19.91 11.66 1.39
C GLN A 226 18.74 11.60 0.41
N LEU A 227 18.76 12.42 -0.65
CA LEU A 227 17.76 12.38 -1.72
C LEU A 227 17.80 11.04 -2.46
N ALA A 228 18.99 10.48 -2.73
CA ALA A 228 19.16 9.17 -3.36
C ALA A 228 18.71 8.02 -2.44
N ASN A 229 19.00 8.10 -1.13
CA ASN A 229 18.48 7.16 -0.13
C ASN A 229 16.95 7.25 -0.04
N ASN A 230 16.40 8.45 0.08
CA ASN A 230 14.96 8.71 0.09
C ASN A 230 14.30 8.24 -1.22
N PHE A 231 14.94 8.47 -2.37
CA PHE A 231 14.46 8.00 -3.67
C PHE A 231 14.48 6.49 -3.74
N SER A 232 15.51 5.83 -3.21
CA SER A 232 15.57 4.36 -3.14
C SER A 232 14.47 3.80 -2.23
N ILE A 233 14.20 4.46 -1.10
CA ILE A 233 13.09 4.13 -0.20
C ILE A 233 11.72 4.45 -0.84
N ALA A 234 11.62 5.52 -1.64
CA ALA A 234 10.40 5.89 -2.34
C ALA A 234 10.10 4.94 -3.50
N ARG A 235 11.11 4.59 -4.32
CA ARG A 235 11.03 3.56 -5.37
C ARG A 235 10.60 2.22 -4.79
N LYS A 236 11.16 1.85 -3.63
CA LYS A 236 10.74 0.70 -2.83
C LYS A 236 9.26 0.78 -2.42
N SER A 237 8.80 1.97 -2.01
CA SER A 237 7.39 2.18 -1.70
C SER A 237 6.50 2.14 -2.94
N GLU A 238 6.97 2.61 -4.11
CA GLU A 238 6.24 2.58 -5.38
C GLU A 238 5.97 1.14 -5.85
N ILE A 239 7.01 0.28 -5.87
CA ILE A 239 6.84 -1.13 -6.26
C ILE A 239 5.90 -1.86 -5.28
N MET A 240 5.92 -1.46 -4.01
CA MET A 240 5.00 -2.01 -3.04
C MET A 240 3.59 -1.40 -3.09
N VAL A 241 3.46 -0.16 -3.51
CA VAL A 241 2.17 0.47 -3.79
C VAL A 241 1.53 -0.26 -4.97
N HIS A 242 2.30 -0.57 -6.02
CA HIS A 242 1.86 -1.47 -7.09
C HIS A 242 1.46 -2.84 -6.56
N PHE A 243 2.20 -3.39 -5.59
CA PHE A 243 1.86 -4.63 -4.92
C PHE A 243 0.51 -4.58 -4.19
N VAL A 244 0.26 -3.55 -3.37
CA VAL A 244 -1.03 -3.36 -2.68
C VAL A 244 -2.17 -3.20 -3.71
N PHE A 245 -1.89 -2.51 -4.82
CA PHE A 245 -2.86 -2.30 -5.89
C PHE A 245 -3.22 -3.60 -6.61
N PHE A 246 -2.25 -4.52 -6.70
CA PHE A 246 -2.40 -5.77 -7.40
C PHE A 246 -3.15 -6.83 -6.61
N TRP A 247 -2.85 -7.00 -5.32
CA TRP A 247 -3.48 -8.01 -4.47
C TRP A 247 -5.02 -7.91 -4.50
N ARG A 248 -5.55 -6.70 -4.67
CA ARG A 248 -7.00 -6.45 -4.73
C ARG A 248 -7.67 -6.95 -6.02
N SER A 249 -6.92 -7.15 -7.12
CA SER A 249 -7.42 -7.76 -8.36
C SER A 249 -7.43 -9.29 -8.29
N ALA A 250 -6.55 -9.90 -7.50
CA ALA A 250 -6.35 -11.35 -7.47
C ALA A 250 -7.50 -12.11 -6.77
N PHE A 251 -8.23 -11.46 -5.85
CA PHE A 251 -9.40 -12.04 -5.17
C PHE A 251 -10.74 -11.76 -5.88
N ALA A 252 -10.67 -11.25 -7.11
CA ALA A 252 -11.79 -10.67 -7.82
C ALA A 252 -12.40 -11.67 -8.85
N PHE A 253 -12.57 -12.95 -8.50
CA PHE A 253 -13.25 -13.89 -9.39
C PHE A 253 -14.74 -13.50 -9.51
N GLY A 254 -15.19 -13.15 -10.72
CA GLY A 254 -16.54 -12.62 -10.96
C GLY A 254 -16.71 -11.12 -10.68
N TRP A 255 -15.63 -10.38 -10.44
CA TRP A 255 -15.64 -8.94 -10.17
C TRP A 255 -15.29 -8.11 -11.41
N PRO A 256 -15.49 -6.78 -11.33
CA PRO A 256 -15.08 -5.86 -12.37
C PRO A 256 -13.60 -5.98 -12.75
N ARG A 257 -13.35 -5.95 -14.05
CA ARG A 257 -12.08 -5.89 -14.75
C ARG A 257 -11.52 -4.52 -14.46
N THR A 258 -10.31 -4.52 -13.93
CA THR A 258 -9.58 -3.30 -13.66
C THR A 258 -8.55 -3.07 -14.76
N ALA A 259 -8.31 -1.81 -15.11
CA ALA A 259 -7.27 -1.48 -16.08
C ALA A 259 -5.91 -1.68 -15.42
N ALA A 260 -5.27 -2.83 -15.65
CA ALA A 260 -3.93 -3.13 -15.13
C ALA A 260 -2.80 -2.43 -15.91
N SER A 261 -3.12 -1.51 -16.83
CA SER A 261 -2.16 -0.93 -17.78
C SER A 261 -1.68 0.45 -17.34
N LEU A 262 -0.50 0.50 -16.72
CA LEU A 262 0.28 1.74 -16.54
C LEU A 262 0.93 2.24 -17.84
N THR A 263 0.95 1.43 -18.90
CA THR A 263 1.37 1.88 -20.24
C THR A 263 0.39 2.88 -20.88
N THR A 264 -0.76 3.10 -20.25
CA THR A 264 -1.78 4.09 -20.64
C THR A 264 -1.95 5.23 -19.63
N PHE A 265 -0.93 5.49 -18.80
CA PHE A 265 -0.79 6.77 -18.08
C PHE A 265 -0.13 7.86 -18.92
N LEU A 266 0.03 7.65 -20.23
CA LEU A 266 -0.03 8.77 -21.16
C LEU A 266 -1.49 9.21 -21.22
N PRO A 267 -1.80 10.51 -21.03
CA PRO A 267 -3.17 10.97 -21.11
C PRO A 267 -3.70 10.55 -22.48
N ARG A 268 -4.64 9.60 -22.50
CA ARG A 268 -5.66 9.64 -23.54
C ARG A 268 -6.28 11.01 -23.36
N GLN A 269 -5.89 11.94 -24.22
CA GLN A 269 -6.61 13.18 -24.48
C GLN A 269 -8.00 12.79 -24.97
N SER A 270 -8.84 12.31 -24.07
CA SER A 270 -10.27 12.36 -24.22
C SER A 270 -10.58 13.84 -24.11
N CYS A 271 -10.89 14.43 -25.26
CA CYS A 271 -11.26 15.83 -25.43
C CYS A 271 -12.00 16.38 -24.21
N ILE A 272 -11.35 17.29 -23.49
CA ILE A 272 -12.05 18.31 -22.72
C ILE A 272 -12.66 19.23 -23.78
N SER A 273 -13.86 18.89 -24.21
CA SER A 273 -14.79 19.76 -24.91
C SER A 273 -16.07 19.75 -24.08
N CYS A 274 -16.50 20.94 -23.65
CA CYS A 274 -17.59 21.23 -22.69
C CYS A 274 -17.12 21.08 -21.22
N PHE A 275 -17.01 22.13 -20.39
CA PHE A 275 -17.60 23.46 -20.32
C PHE A 275 -16.55 24.53 -19.99
#